data_AF-A0A8K0P2I2-F1
#
_entry.id   AF-A0A8K0P2I2-F1
#
_cell.length_a   1.000
_cell.length_b   1.000
_cell.length_c   1.000
_cell.angle_alpha   90.00
_cell.angle_beta   90.00
_cell.angle_gamma   90.00
#
_symmetry.space_group_name_H-M   'P 1'
#
loop_
_entity.id
_entity.type
_entity.pdbx_description
1 polymer ?
#
loop_
_entity_poly.entity_id
_entity_poly.type
_entity_poly.pdbx_seq_one_letter_code
_entity_poly.pdbx_strand_id
1 'polypeptide(L)'
;MQDTKCEASANNAKLCFLVLTCIAEDQYANSLMHDANLAFRVTLHRLPMRHRRAPPPDRAASPCQPLACALLDLLVEFIMSHMLKRLPMELLLWCLGVGHRLLCYQKRSRVRLAGYQWGKLWAAVIALLQFLNANESHLARKMNIFQLALQVVNIFNLFITYGDTFLPSPASYDELYYELIRCHEVFENVYSMALRYSTIDGEFKESALKLANSLVNVRAIINHFSPKIDAWLASQGLSTPTEDQILEVVRSNYDSLTLKLQDSLDQYERYSEKPRHSAFFTAMVRNVVNDTRQNIDFASLDLQKILQECSSIS
;
A
#
# COMPACT_ATOMS: atom_id res chain seq x y z
N MET A 1 -9.08 -9.17 6.66
CA MET A 1 -8.83 -8.81 5.24
C MET A 1 -7.94 -9.83 4.52
N GLN A 2 -7.97 -11.12 4.86
CA GLN A 2 -7.05 -12.12 4.28
C GLN A 2 -7.72 -13.15 3.38
N ASP A 3 -8.97 -13.50 3.67
CA ASP A 3 -9.77 -14.25 2.71
C ASP A 3 -10.47 -13.25 1.80
N THR A 4 -10.18 -13.34 0.50
CA THR A 4 -10.90 -12.62 -0.56
C THR A 4 -11.32 -13.60 -1.66
N LYS A 5 -11.40 -14.90 -1.35
CA LYS A 5 -11.66 -15.95 -2.35
C LYS A 5 -13.14 -16.03 -2.70
N CYS A 6 -14.03 -15.85 -1.72
CA CYS A 6 -15.47 -15.76 -1.95
C CYS A 6 -15.93 -14.29 -1.96
N GLU A 7 -17.09 -14.06 -2.57
CA GLU A 7 -17.67 -12.72 -2.74
C GLU A 7 -17.96 -12.04 -1.40
N ALA A 8 -18.48 -12.77 -0.42
CA ALA A 8 -18.75 -12.25 0.92
C ALA A 8 -17.47 -11.74 1.61
N SER A 9 -16.39 -12.54 1.59
CA SER A 9 -15.12 -12.14 2.20
C SER A 9 -14.46 -10.97 1.46
N ALA A 10 -14.58 -10.92 0.13
CA ALA A 10 -14.12 -9.78 -0.67
C ALA A 10 -14.90 -8.48 -0.36
N ASN A 11 -16.23 -8.58 -0.19
CA ASN A 11 -17.08 -7.46 0.21
C ASN A 11 -16.74 -6.97 1.62
N ASN A 12 -16.46 -7.88 2.56
CA ASN A 12 -16.01 -7.51 3.90
C ASN A 12 -14.65 -6.80 3.86
N ALA A 13 -13.70 -7.29 3.06
CA ALA A 13 -12.41 -6.62 2.88
C ALA A 13 -12.58 -5.22 2.26
N LYS A 14 -13.47 -5.07 1.27
CA LYS A 14 -13.82 -3.77 0.69
C LYS A 14 -14.38 -2.83 1.76
N LEU A 15 -15.34 -3.29 2.57
CA LEU A 15 -15.88 -2.50 3.68
C LEU A 15 -14.78 -2.05 4.65
N CYS A 16 -13.87 -2.94 5.06
CA CYS A 16 -12.75 -2.59 5.93
C CYS A 16 -11.90 -1.47 5.33
N PHE A 17 -11.57 -1.54 4.04
CA PHE A 17 -10.80 -0.48 3.40
C PHE A 17 -11.56 0.84 3.26
N LEU A 18 -12.88 0.81 3.03
CA LEU A 18 -13.69 2.03 3.03
C LEU A 18 -13.68 2.70 4.41
N VAL A 19 -13.81 1.91 5.49
CA VAL A 19 -13.70 2.42 6.87
C VAL A 19 -12.30 2.99 7.13
N LEU A 20 -11.24 2.27 6.77
CA LEU A 20 -9.87 2.74 6.91
C LEU A 20 -9.58 3.99 6.08
N THR A 21 -10.22 4.13 4.92
CA THR A 21 -10.12 5.35 4.09
C THR A 21 -10.72 6.53 4.83
N CYS A 22 -11.93 6.39 5.39
CA CYS A 22 -12.54 7.45 6.20
C CYS A 22 -11.69 7.82 7.41
N ILE A 23 -11.14 6.84 8.13
CA ILE A 23 -10.25 7.05 9.27
C ILE A 23 -8.97 7.79 8.85
N ALA A 24 -8.36 7.40 7.72
CA ALA A 24 -7.14 8.03 7.20
C ALA A 24 -7.39 9.43 6.61
N GLU A 25 -8.63 9.83 6.36
CA GLU A 25 -9.00 11.20 5.98
C GLU A 25 -9.36 12.09 7.18
N ASP A 26 -9.73 11.50 8.32
CA ASP A 26 -10.11 12.24 9.51
C ASP A 26 -8.90 12.81 10.25
N GLN A 27 -8.94 14.10 10.58
CA GLN A 27 -7.82 14.80 11.19
C GLN A 27 -7.56 14.34 12.63
N TYR A 28 -8.62 14.08 13.41
CA TYR A 28 -8.48 13.68 14.81
C TYR A 28 -7.99 12.25 14.94
N ALA A 29 -8.54 11.34 14.13
CA ALA A 29 -8.09 9.96 14.05
C ALA A 29 -6.62 9.88 13.64
N ASN A 30 -6.20 10.65 12.63
CA ASN A 30 -4.79 10.71 12.26
C ASN A 30 -3.90 11.26 13.38
N SER A 31 -4.33 12.31 14.10
CA SER A 31 -3.59 12.84 15.24
C SER A 31 -3.40 11.78 16.32
N LEU A 32 -4.45 11.02 16.65
CA LEU A 32 -4.38 9.94 17.63
C LEU A 32 -3.48 8.79 17.16
N MET A 33 -3.63 8.36 15.90
CA MET A 33 -2.87 7.24 15.33
C MET A 33 -1.37 7.51 15.23
N HIS A 34 -0.98 8.77 15.04
CA HIS A 34 0.41 9.18 14.86
C HIS A 34 1.04 9.76 16.14
N ASP A 35 0.31 9.84 17.26
CA ASP A 35 0.85 10.32 18.52
C ASP A 35 1.93 9.37 19.06
N ALA A 36 3.15 9.88 19.22
CA ALA A 36 4.29 9.11 19.73
C ALA A 36 4.11 8.69 21.21
N ASN A 37 3.26 9.38 21.97
CA ASN A 37 2.97 9.06 23.37
C ASN A 37 1.96 7.91 23.49
N LEU A 38 1.20 7.62 22.43
CA LEU A 38 0.21 6.55 22.39
C LEU A 38 0.80 5.34 21.67
N ALA A 39 1.49 4.49 22.43
CA ALA A 39 2.11 3.29 21.91
C ALA A 39 1.19 2.06 22.11
N PHE A 40 0.92 1.36 21.01
CA PHE A 40 0.07 0.18 20.99
C PHE A 40 0.89 -1.05 20.60
N ARG A 41 0.53 -2.20 21.16
CA ARG A 41 1.04 -3.51 20.71
C ARG A 41 -0.04 -4.18 19.88
N VAL A 42 0.06 -4.06 18.56
CA VAL A 42 -0.87 -4.68 17.62
C VAL A 42 -0.23 -5.92 17.02
N THR A 43 -0.86 -7.07 17.23
CA THR A 43 -0.43 -8.33 16.59
C THR A 43 -1.23 -8.54 15.32
N LEU A 44 -0.55 -8.50 14.18
CA LEU A 44 -1.14 -8.79 12.89
C LEU A 44 -0.99 -10.28 12.57
N HIS A 45 -2.09 -10.92 12.18
CA HIS A 45 -2.01 -12.25 11.59
C HIS A 45 -1.24 -12.16 10.26
N ARG A 46 -0.28 -13.05 10.03
CA ARG A 46 0.56 -13.08 8.82
C ARG A 46 0.33 -14.37 8.07
N LEU A 47 0.14 -14.27 6.75
CA LEU A 47 -0.08 -15.48 5.95
C LEU A 47 1.22 -16.29 5.90
N PRO A 48 1.19 -17.62 6.12
CA PRO A 48 2.36 -18.48 5.93
C PRO A 48 2.82 -18.41 4.46
N MET A 49 4.04 -17.93 4.23
CA MET A 49 4.65 -17.86 2.90
C MET A 49 5.96 -18.62 2.90
N ARG A 50 6.27 -19.33 1.81
CA ARG A 50 7.47 -20.21 1.71
C ARG A 50 8.79 -19.52 2.01
N HIS A 51 8.88 -18.23 1.71
CA HIS A 51 10.09 -17.41 1.88
C HIS A 51 10.10 -16.61 3.20
N ARG A 52 9.06 -16.75 4.04
CA ARG A 52 8.95 -16.02 5.30
C ARG A 52 9.20 -16.98 6.46
N ARG A 53 10.23 -16.71 7.25
CA ARG A 53 10.44 -17.42 8.53
C ARG A 53 9.22 -17.19 9.43
N ALA A 54 8.71 -18.25 10.05
CA ALA A 54 7.61 -18.15 10.99
C ALA A 54 7.99 -17.11 12.06
N PRO A 55 7.09 -16.17 12.42
CA PRO A 55 7.37 -15.25 13.51
C PRO A 55 7.65 -16.08 14.77
N PRO A 56 8.67 -15.70 15.58
CA PRO A 56 8.92 -16.37 16.84
C PRO A 56 7.63 -16.37 17.68
N PRO A 57 7.35 -17.44 18.44
CA PRO A 57 6.08 -17.64 19.16
C PRO A 57 5.81 -16.59 20.26
N ASP A 58 6.76 -15.69 20.51
CA ASP A 58 6.72 -14.77 21.63
C ASP A 58 5.90 -13.51 21.28
N ARG A 59 4.71 -13.39 21.90
CA ARG A 59 3.83 -12.22 21.81
C ARG A 59 4.50 -10.92 22.30
N ALA A 60 5.66 -11.03 22.97
CA ALA A 60 6.50 -9.94 23.40
C ALA A 60 7.32 -9.28 22.27
N ALA A 61 7.38 -9.87 21.07
CA ALA A 61 8.25 -9.40 19.98
C ALA A 61 7.69 -8.22 19.15
N SER A 62 6.38 -7.92 19.23
CA SER A 62 5.82 -6.75 18.53
C SER A 62 6.21 -5.47 19.29
N PRO A 63 6.97 -4.55 18.69
CA PRO A 63 7.33 -3.30 19.34
C PRO A 63 6.07 -2.48 19.66
N CYS A 64 6.07 -1.78 20.80
CA CYS A 64 5.05 -0.78 21.07
C CYS A 64 5.31 0.43 20.17
N GLN A 65 4.34 0.78 19.34
CA GLN A 65 4.48 1.83 18.32
C GLN A 65 3.16 2.59 18.15
N PRO A 66 3.19 3.80 17.57
CA PRO A 66 1.97 4.50 17.17
C PRO A 66 1.09 3.61 16.27
N LEU A 67 -0.23 3.75 16.37
CA LEU A 67 -1.18 2.91 15.63
C LEU A 67 -0.99 3.02 14.11
N ALA A 68 -0.52 4.17 13.62
CA ALA A 68 -0.16 4.37 12.22
C ALA A 68 0.89 3.35 11.72
N CYS A 69 1.87 2.96 12.55
CA CYS A 69 2.85 1.93 12.19
C CYS A 69 2.18 0.57 11.95
N ALA A 70 1.26 0.18 12.84
CA ALA A 70 0.52 -1.06 12.71
C ALA A 70 -0.40 -1.06 11.47
N LEU A 71 -1.00 0.09 11.15
CA LEU A 71 -1.79 0.23 9.93
C LEU A 71 -0.90 0.10 8.69
N LEU A 72 0.28 0.73 8.64
CA LEU A 72 1.22 0.55 7.54
C LEU A 72 1.69 -0.90 7.39
N ASP A 73 2.00 -1.58 8.49
CA ASP A 73 2.34 -3.01 8.48
C ASP A 73 1.18 -3.89 7.97
N LEU A 74 -0.07 -3.51 8.25
CA LEU A 74 -1.26 -4.19 7.74
C LEU A 74 -1.43 -4.00 6.22
N LEU A 75 -1.15 -2.79 5.71
CA LEU A 75 -1.15 -2.53 4.26
C LEU A 75 -0.05 -3.34 3.56
N VAL A 76 1.15 -3.37 4.13
CA VAL A 76 2.28 -4.20 3.66
C VAL A 76 1.87 -5.67 3.61
N GLU A 77 1.29 -6.19 4.69
CA GLU A 77 0.84 -7.57 4.75
C GLU A 77 -0.23 -7.86 3.71
N PHE A 78 -1.18 -6.95 3.50
CA PHE A 78 -2.23 -7.10 2.50
C PHE A 78 -1.64 -7.16 1.08
N ILE A 79 -0.76 -6.22 0.72
CA ILE A 79 -0.07 -6.20 -0.59
C ILE A 79 0.63 -7.53 -0.82
N MET A 80 1.46 -7.97 0.13
CA MET A 80 2.27 -9.18 -0.02
C MET A 80 1.43 -10.45 -0.14
N SER A 81 0.30 -10.53 0.57
CA SER A 81 -0.57 -11.72 0.57
C SER A 81 -1.57 -11.78 -0.59
N HIS A 82 -1.78 -10.67 -1.32
CA HIS A 82 -2.80 -10.56 -2.36
C HIS A 82 -2.24 -10.35 -3.78
N MET A 83 -0.94 -10.59 -3.99
CA MET A 83 -0.33 -10.79 -5.32
C MET A 83 -0.72 -12.16 -5.90
N LEU A 84 -2.00 -12.31 -6.26
CA LEU A 84 -2.61 -13.57 -6.71
C LEU A 84 -2.81 -13.55 -8.23
N LYS A 85 -2.84 -14.75 -8.86
CA LYS A 85 -3.19 -14.89 -10.29
C LYS A 85 -4.53 -14.22 -10.64
N ARG A 86 -5.52 -14.33 -9.74
CA ARG A 86 -6.75 -13.53 -9.77
C ARG A 86 -6.52 -12.31 -8.87
N LEU A 87 -5.93 -11.26 -9.45
CA LEU A 87 -5.56 -10.06 -8.72
C LEU A 87 -6.82 -9.32 -8.21
N PRO A 88 -6.98 -9.09 -6.89
CA PRO A 88 -8.06 -8.27 -6.36
C PRO A 88 -7.71 -6.78 -6.54
N MET A 89 -7.69 -6.34 -7.80
CA MET A 89 -7.17 -5.02 -8.20
C MET A 89 -7.85 -3.86 -7.45
N GLU A 90 -9.17 -3.89 -7.30
CA GLU A 90 -9.91 -2.86 -6.57
C GLU A 90 -9.44 -2.75 -5.11
N LEU A 91 -9.27 -3.89 -4.41
CA LEU A 91 -8.83 -3.89 -3.00
C LEU A 91 -7.39 -3.38 -2.87
N LEU A 92 -6.51 -3.69 -3.83
CA LEU A 92 -5.14 -3.17 -3.84
C LEU A 92 -5.10 -1.66 -4.09
N LEU A 93 -5.98 -1.12 -4.95
CA LEU A 93 -6.12 0.32 -5.13
C LEU A 93 -6.56 1.01 -3.83
N TRP A 94 -7.53 0.43 -3.11
CA TRP A 94 -7.93 0.96 -1.80
C TRP A 94 -6.80 0.87 -0.77
N CYS A 95 -6.08 -0.25 -0.72
CA CYS A 95 -4.94 -0.45 0.16
C CYS A 95 -3.86 0.62 -0.04
N LEU A 96 -3.44 0.85 -1.29
CA LEU A 96 -2.47 1.89 -1.62
C LEU A 96 -3.03 3.30 -1.35
N GLY A 97 -4.32 3.52 -1.62
CA GLY A 97 -5.00 4.78 -1.33
C GLY A 97 -5.05 5.14 0.15
N VAL A 98 -5.19 4.15 1.06
CA VAL A 98 -5.06 4.37 2.51
C VAL A 98 -3.63 4.76 2.85
N GLY A 99 -2.63 4.03 2.33
CA GLY A 99 -1.22 4.33 2.57
C GLY A 99 -0.83 5.73 2.11
N HIS A 100 -1.28 6.12 0.92
CA HIS A 100 -1.07 7.46 0.36
C HIS A 100 -1.64 8.57 1.25
N ARG A 101 -2.86 8.40 1.78
CA ARG A 101 -3.48 9.36 2.71
C ARG A 101 -2.69 9.52 4.01
N LEU A 102 -2.19 8.42 4.58
CA LEU A 102 -1.36 8.46 5.78
C LEU A 102 -0.07 9.25 5.52
N LEU A 103 0.60 9.01 4.38
CA LEU A 103 1.79 9.76 4.01
C LEU A 103 1.48 11.25 3.77
N CYS A 104 0.35 11.57 3.14
CA CYS A 104 -0.09 12.96 2.97
C CYS A 104 -0.32 13.66 4.32
N TYR A 105 -0.92 12.97 5.30
CA TYR A 105 -1.07 13.49 6.66
C TYR A 105 0.29 13.73 7.32
N GLN A 106 1.21 12.77 7.22
CA GLN A 106 2.55 12.89 7.78
C GLN A 106 3.32 14.06 7.18
N LYS A 107 3.24 14.25 5.85
CA LYS A 107 3.80 15.41 5.15
C LYS A 107 3.20 16.72 5.64
N ARG A 108 1.88 16.81 5.69
CA ARG A 108 1.15 18.02 6.12
C ARG A 108 1.46 18.41 7.56
N SER A 109 1.54 17.41 8.44
CA SER A 109 1.71 17.60 9.89
C SER A 109 3.16 17.46 10.36
N ARG A 110 4.10 17.17 9.44
CA ARG A 110 5.52 16.90 9.70
C ARG A 110 5.77 15.84 10.77
N VAL A 111 4.93 14.82 10.82
CA VAL A 111 5.07 13.73 11.81
C VAL A 111 6.00 12.66 11.27
N ARG A 112 6.97 12.25 12.08
CA ARG A 112 7.99 11.27 11.73
C ARG A 112 7.85 10.00 12.57
N LEU A 113 7.61 8.86 11.92
CA LEU A 113 7.51 7.57 12.58
C LEU A 113 8.89 6.96 12.81
N ALA A 114 9.60 7.41 13.86
CA ALA A 114 11.00 7.03 14.14
C ALA A 114 11.26 5.52 14.26
N GLY A 115 10.31 4.76 14.81
CA GLY A 115 10.43 3.31 14.99
C GLY A 115 9.95 2.47 13.81
N TYR A 116 9.42 3.09 12.75
CA TYR A 116 8.87 2.35 11.62
C TYR A 116 9.96 2.00 10.59
N GLN A 117 9.95 0.75 10.13
CA GLN A 117 10.93 0.24 9.16
C GLN A 117 10.42 0.47 7.73
N TRP A 118 10.68 1.66 7.19
CA TRP A 118 10.20 2.09 5.87
C TRP A 118 10.58 1.15 4.73
N GLY A 119 11.75 0.51 4.80
CA GLY A 119 12.18 -0.52 3.84
C GLY A 119 11.16 -1.64 3.62
N LYS A 120 10.36 -2.00 4.63
CA LYS A 120 9.27 -2.99 4.47
C LYS A 120 8.18 -2.51 3.51
N LEU A 121 7.82 -1.23 3.59
CA LEU A 121 6.83 -0.64 2.71
C LEU A 121 7.37 -0.56 1.28
N TRP A 122 8.58 -0.03 1.11
CA TRP A 122 9.23 0.09 -0.20
C TRP A 122 9.37 -1.27 -0.88
N ALA A 123 9.89 -2.28 -0.15
CA ALA A 123 10.03 -3.64 -0.67
C ALA A 123 8.67 -4.24 -1.09
N ALA A 124 7.61 -4.03 -0.32
CA ALA A 124 6.28 -4.55 -0.65
C ALA A 124 5.69 -3.90 -1.91
N VAL A 125 5.83 -2.58 -2.07
CA VAL A 125 5.32 -1.90 -3.26
C VAL A 125 6.20 -2.15 -4.50
N ILE A 126 7.51 -2.34 -4.35
CA ILE A 126 8.41 -2.80 -5.43
C ILE A 126 8.04 -4.22 -5.86
N ALA A 127 7.79 -5.12 -4.91
CA ALA A 127 7.35 -6.48 -5.21
C ALA A 127 6.03 -6.50 -5.99
N LEU A 128 5.11 -5.58 -5.67
CA LEU A 128 3.89 -5.40 -6.44
C LEU A 128 4.17 -4.99 -7.89
N LEU A 129 5.07 -4.02 -8.14
CA LEU A 129 5.47 -3.66 -9.51
C LEU A 129 6.12 -4.84 -10.25
N GLN A 130 7.00 -5.59 -9.58
CA GLN A 130 7.64 -6.78 -10.15
C GLN A 130 6.61 -7.85 -10.51
N PHE A 131 5.60 -8.07 -9.66
CA PHE A 131 4.49 -8.97 -9.94
C PHE A 131 3.67 -8.53 -11.16
N LEU A 132 3.38 -7.22 -11.28
CA LEU A 132 2.65 -6.68 -12.44
C LEU A 132 3.43 -6.89 -13.74
N ASN A 133 4.74 -6.61 -13.75
CA ASN A 133 5.60 -6.86 -14.90
C ASN A 133 5.61 -8.35 -15.29
N ALA A 134 5.80 -9.24 -14.31
CA ALA A 134 5.86 -10.68 -14.55
C ALA A 134 4.55 -11.28 -15.09
N ASN A 135 3.41 -10.63 -14.84
CA ASN A 135 2.09 -11.12 -15.24
C ASN A 135 1.39 -10.20 -16.25
N GLU A 136 2.11 -9.25 -16.85
CA GLU A 136 1.57 -8.23 -17.73
C GLU A 136 0.69 -8.82 -18.84
N SER A 137 1.22 -9.80 -19.57
CA SER A 137 0.56 -10.41 -20.73
C SER A 137 -0.83 -10.97 -20.41
N HIS A 138 -1.05 -11.41 -19.17
CA HIS A 138 -2.33 -11.89 -18.67
C HIS A 138 -3.21 -10.77 -18.12
N LEU A 139 -2.65 -9.89 -17.29
CA LEU A 139 -3.41 -8.91 -16.53
C LEU A 139 -3.83 -7.71 -17.37
N ALA A 140 -2.94 -7.18 -18.22
CA ALA A 140 -3.20 -5.98 -19.03
C ALA A 140 -4.37 -6.16 -20.02
N ARG A 141 -4.70 -7.41 -20.38
CA ARG A 141 -5.86 -7.74 -21.23
C ARG A 141 -7.20 -7.69 -20.49
N LYS A 142 -7.19 -7.70 -19.15
CA LYS A 142 -8.38 -7.85 -18.32
C LYS A 142 -8.68 -6.63 -17.46
N MET A 143 -7.65 -5.85 -17.14
CA MET A 143 -7.76 -4.77 -16.17
C MET A 143 -6.65 -3.72 -16.34
N ASN A 144 -6.91 -2.52 -15.86
CA ASN A 144 -6.01 -1.37 -16.00
C ASN A 144 -4.83 -1.42 -15.01
N ILE A 145 -3.91 -2.38 -15.17
CA ILE A 145 -2.75 -2.52 -14.27
C ILE A 145 -1.87 -1.26 -14.21
N PHE A 146 -1.93 -0.39 -15.23
CA PHE A 146 -1.20 0.87 -15.28
C PHE A 146 -1.66 1.85 -14.21
N GLN A 147 -2.96 1.88 -13.89
CA GLN A 147 -3.49 2.70 -12.81
C GLN A 147 -2.95 2.24 -11.45
N LEU A 148 -2.84 0.93 -11.23
CA LEU A 148 -2.30 0.37 -9.99
C LEU A 148 -0.81 0.68 -9.86
N ALA A 149 -0.04 0.46 -10.93
CA ALA A 149 1.38 0.81 -10.97
C ALA A 149 1.60 2.32 -10.79
N LEU A 150 0.74 3.17 -11.36
CA LEU A 150 0.81 4.63 -11.20
C LEU A 150 0.65 5.03 -9.73
N GLN A 151 -0.27 4.40 -8.98
CA GLN A 151 -0.39 4.68 -7.54
C GLN A 151 0.88 4.31 -6.76
N VAL A 152 1.53 3.19 -7.10
CA VAL A 152 2.82 2.82 -6.48
C VAL A 152 3.90 3.85 -6.81
N VAL A 153 4.04 4.23 -8.08
CA VAL A 153 5.04 5.23 -8.50
C VAL A 153 4.78 6.58 -7.85
N ASN A 154 3.52 6.99 -7.68
CA ASN A 154 3.17 8.22 -6.97
C ASN A 154 3.54 8.18 -5.48
N ILE A 155 3.44 7.01 -4.82
CA ILE A 155 3.95 6.84 -3.46
C ILE A 155 5.47 7.10 -3.44
N PHE A 156 6.23 6.52 -4.37
CA PHE A 156 7.67 6.80 -4.48
C PHE A 156 7.97 8.27 -4.76
N ASN A 157 7.26 8.90 -5.70
CA ASN A 157 7.43 10.32 -5.97
C ASN A 157 7.11 11.19 -4.74
N LEU A 158 6.14 10.80 -3.90
CA LEU A 158 5.87 11.48 -2.64
C LEU A 158 7.06 11.39 -1.67
N PHE A 159 7.70 10.22 -1.55
CA PHE A 159 8.94 10.06 -0.77
C PHE A 159 10.10 10.87 -1.36
N ILE A 160 10.29 10.81 -2.67
CA ILE A 160 11.38 11.53 -3.36
C ILE A 160 11.22 13.04 -3.15
N THR A 161 10.01 13.57 -3.32
CA THR A 161 9.76 15.02 -3.29
C THR A 161 9.59 15.59 -1.88
N TYR A 162 8.99 14.83 -0.94
CA TYR A 162 8.62 15.34 0.39
C TYR A 162 9.05 14.48 1.56
N GLY A 163 9.81 13.41 1.33
CA GLY A 163 10.30 12.53 2.39
C GLY A 163 11.02 13.28 3.52
N ASP A 164 11.59 14.46 3.27
CA ASP A 164 12.34 15.26 4.25
C ASP A 164 11.42 15.79 5.35
N THR A 165 10.14 15.89 5.03
CA THR A 165 9.11 16.33 5.96
C THR A 165 8.67 15.23 6.94
N PHE A 166 8.79 13.94 6.58
CA PHE A 166 8.20 12.83 7.37
C PHE A 166 9.07 11.58 7.58
N LEU A 167 10.15 11.40 6.81
CA LEU A 167 11.15 10.37 7.09
C LEU A 167 11.91 10.72 8.37
N PRO A 168 12.33 9.72 9.16
CA PRO A 168 12.86 9.96 10.49
C PRO A 168 14.24 10.63 10.46
N SER A 169 15.06 10.31 9.46
CA SER A 169 16.42 10.85 9.33
C SER A 169 16.86 10.95 7.86
N PRO A 170 17.94 11.70 7.55
CA PRO A 170 18.56 11.68 6.23
C PRO A 170 19.04 10.28 5.79
N ALA A 171 19.47 9.44 6.73
CA ALA A 171 19.87 8.07 6.43
C ALA A 171 18.72 7.26 5.78
N SER A 172 17.46 7.50 6.18
CA SER A 172 16.31 6.87 5.52
C SER A 172 16.12 7.34 4.07
N TYR A 173 16.60 8.52 3.70
CA TYR A 173 16.64 8.94 2.30
C TYR A 173 17.70 8.21 1.50
N ASP A 174 18.88 8.03 2.10
CA ASP A 174 19.97 7.29 1.49
C ASP A 174 19.51 5.84 1.21
N GLU A 175 18.85 5.21 2.18
CA GLU A 175 18.23 3.88 2.06
C GLU A 175 17.16 3.83 0.95
N LEU A 176 16.29 4.84 0.85
CA LEU A 176 15.29 4.92 -0.22
C LEU A 176 15.97 4.92 -1.59
N TYR A 177 17.00 5.75 -1.77
CA TYR A 177 17.68 5.91 -3.05
C TYR A 177 18.48 4.66 -3.40
N TYR A 178 19.13 4.07 -2.40
CA TYR A 178 19.74 2.76 -2.52
C TYR A 178 18.75 1.72 -3.02
N GLU A 179 17.55 1.62 -2.45
CA GLU A 179 16.53 0.66 -2.89
C GLU A 179 16.05 0.92 -4.33
N LEU A 180 15.87 2.19 -4.72
CA LEU A 180 15.51 2.55 -6.10
C LEU A 180 16.58 2.11 -7.11
N ILE A 181 17.86 2.32 -6.78
CA ILE A 181 19.00 1.93 -7.63
C ILE A 181 19.14 0.40 -7.67
N ARG A 182 19.07 -0.24 -6.50
CA ARG A 182 19.18 -1.70 -6.38
C ARG A 182 18.10 -2.41 -7.19
N CYS A 183 16.89 -1.88 -7.20
CA CYS A 183 15.76 -2.43 -7.93
C CYS A 183 15.49 -1.72 -9.28
N HIS A 184 16.49 -1.06 -9.88
CA HIS A 184 16.31 -0.26 -11.10
C HIS A 184 15.66 -1.03 -12.24
N GLU A 185 16.03 -2.30 -12.47
CA GLU A 185 15.45 -3.15 -13.51
C GLU A 185 13.92 -3.25 -13.41
N VAL A 186 13.36 -3.24 -12.19
CA VAL A 186 11.90 -3.27 -11.99
C VAL A 186 11.27 -2.01 -12.59
N PHE A 187 11.83 -0.84 -12.27
CA PHE A 187 11.32 0.44 -12.75
C PHE A 187 11.53 0.65 -14.26
N GLU A 188 12.66 0.19 -14.80
CA GLU A 188 12.91 0.20 -16.25
C GLU A 188 11.91 -0.68 -17.01
N ASN A 189 11.62 -1.86 -16.47
CA ASN A 189 10.60 -2.75 -17.03
C ASN A 189 9.19 -2.13 -16.96
N VAL A 190 8.84 -1.49 -15.83
CA VAL A 190 7.56 -0.75 -15.72
C VAL A 190 7.50 0.38 -16.75
N TYR A 191 8.59 1.14 -16.92
CA TYR A 191 8.65 2.23 -17.89
C TYR A 191 8.51 1.72 -19.33
N SER A 192 9.24 0.66 -19.69
CA SER A 192 9.18 0.02 -21.00
C SER A 192 7.77 -0.51 -21.31
N MET A 193 7.15 -1.18 -20.34
CA MET A 193 5.75 -1.62 -20.40
C MET A 193 4.81 -0.42 -20.60
N ALA A 194 4.90 0.61 -19.77
CA ALA A 194 4.04 1.79 -19.86
C ALA A 194 4.18 2.51 -21.21
N LEU A 195 5.40 2.67 -21.70
CA LEU A 195 5.69 3.31 -22.98
C LEU A 195 5.05 2.53 -24.14
N ARG A 196 5.19 1.20 -24.16
CA ARG A 196 4.61 0.34 -25.20
C ARG A 196 3.08 0.48 -25.29
N TYR A 197 2.37 0.55 -24.16
CA TYR A 197 0.90 0.72 -24.18
C TYR A 197 0.47 2.18 -24.37
N SER A 198 1.37 3.15 -24.20
CA SER A 198 1.07 4.54 -24.50
C SER A 198 1.11 4.86 -26.00
N THR A 199 1.84 4.06 -26.79
CA THR A 199 2.00 4.26 -28.24
C THR A 199 1.01 3.45 -29.06
N ILE A 200 0.49 2.35 -28.52
CA ILE A 200 -0.55 1.53 -29.15
C ILE A 200 -1.92 2.07 -28.76
N ASP A 201 -2.84 2.20 -29.72
CA ASP A 201 -4.23 2.52 -29.40
C ASP A 201 -4.89 1.37 -28.65
N GLY A 202 -5.40 1.67 -27.46
CA GLY A 202 -6.03 0.71 -26.57
C GLY A 202 -6.73 1.39 -25.39
N GLU A 203 -7.61 0.65 -24.73
CA GLU A 203 -8.46 1.15 -23.62
C GLU A 203 -7.66 1.85 -22.51
N PHE A 204 -6.45 1.36 -22.23
CA PHE A 204 -5.62 1.87 -21.12
C PHE A 204 -4.48 2.80 -21.56
N LYS A 205 -4.48 3.26 -22.82
CA LYS A 205 -3.42 4.13 -23.39
C LYS A 205 -3.12 5.36 -22.52
N GLU A 206 -4.15 6.07 -22.08
CA GLU A 206 -3.97 7.26 -21.23
C GLU A 206 -3.37 6.93 -19.86
N SER A 207 -3.78 5.81 -19.26
CA SER A 207 -3.25 5.38 -17.97
C SER A 207 -1.79 4.96 -18.08
N ALA A 208 -1.44 4.28 -19.17
CA ALA A 208 -0.06 3.92 -19.49
C ALA A 208 0.81 5.16 -19.74
N LEU A 209 0.31 6.15 -20.47
CA LEU A 209 1.01 7.42 -20.69
C LEU A 209 1.27 8.18 -19.38
N LYS A 210 0.25 8.27 -18.50
CA LYS A 210 0.41 8.89 -17.18
C LYS A 210 1.46 8.17 -16.34
N LEU A 211 1.47 6.83 -16.34
CA LEU A 211 2.48 6.03 -15.67
C LEU A 211 3.88 6.29 -16.21
N ALA A 212 4.07 6.27 -17.53
CA ALA A 212 5.36 6.53 -18.16
C ALA A 212 5.92 7.91 -17.76
N ASN A 213 5.06 8.94 -17.76
CA ASN A 213 5.43 10.29 -17.36
C ASN A 213 5.76 10.41 -15.87
N SER A 214 5.05 9.68 -15.00
CA SER A 214 5.28 9.71 -13.54
C SER A 214 6.65 9.15 -13.13
N LEU A 215 7.24 8.28 -13.96
CA LEU A 215 8.55 7.64 -13.70
C LEU A 215 9.76 8.56 -13.94
N VAL A 216 9.55 9.79 -14.39
CA VAL A 216 10.63 10.72 -14.76
C VAL A 216 11.69 10.90 -13.65
N ASN A 217 11.27 11.07 -12.40
CA ASN A 217 12.20 11.27 -11.28
C ASN A 217 12.92 9.99 -10.87
N VAL A 218 12.21 8.86 -10.82
CA VAL A 218 12.81 7.56 -10.54
C VAL A 218 13.90 7.24 -11.56
N ARG A 219 13.61 7.48 -12.85
CA ARG A 219 14.60 7.30 -13.93
C ARG A 219 15.76 8.28 -13.84
N ALA A 220 15.51 9.54 -13.46
CA ALA A 220 16.58 10.52 -13.26
C ALA A 220 17.53 10.09 -12.13
N ILE A 221 17.01 9.57 -11.02
CA ILE A 221 17.81 9.01 -9.92
C ILE A 221 18.67 7.84 -10.43
N ILE A 222 18.06 6.85 -11.07
CA ILE A 222 18.76 5.67 -11.60
C ILE A 222 19.88 6.11 -12.56
N ASN A 223 19.55 6.91 -13.57
CA ASN A 223 20.50 7.34 -14.60
C ASN A 223 21.63 8.24 -14.05
N HIS A 224 21.41 8.92 -12.93
CA HIS A 224 22.42 9.74 -12.28
C HIS A 224 23.41 8.90 -11.47
N PHE A 225 22.91 7.94 -10.69
CA PHE A 225 23.75 7.18 -9.78
C PHE A 225 24.39 5.94 -10.40
N SER A 226 23.74 5.23 -11.33
CA SER A 226 24.32 4.04 -11.98
C SER A 226 25.72 4.30 -12.56
N PRO A 227 25.95 5.30 -13.45
CA PRO A 227 27.28 5.54 -14.00
C PRO A 227 28.31 5.97 -12.94
N LYS A 228 27.87 6.63 -11.86
CA LYS A 228 28.75 7.04 -10.76
C LYS A 228 29.18 5.85 -9.91
N ILE A 229 28.27 4.91 -9.67
CA ILE A 229 28.55 3.65 -8.99
C ILE A 229 29.52 2.83 -9.84
N ASP A 230 29.29 2.71 -11.15
CA ASP A 230 30.17 1.98 -12.07
C ASP A 230 31.58 2.59 -12.11
N ALA A 231 31.68 3.91 -12.20
CA ALA A 231 32.96 4.61 -12.16
C ALA A 231 33.70 4.43 -10.82
N TRP A 232 32.97 4.49 -9.71
CA TRP A 232 33.53 4.26 -8.38
C TRP A 232 34.02 2.81 -8.24
N LEU A 233 33.24 1.83 -8.66
CA LEU A 233 33.60 0.41 -8.67
C LEU A 233 34.88 0.16 -9.49
N ALA A 234 34.95 0.73 -10.70
CA ALA A 234 36.13 0.65 -11.53
C ALA A 234 37.38 1.26 -10.85
N SER A 235 37.22 2.39 -10.15
CA SER A 235 38.32 3.03 -9.41
C SER A 235 38.84 2.19 -8.24
N GLN A 236 37.97 1.39 -7.62
CA GLN A 236 38.30 0.50 -6.51
C GLN A 236 38.71 -0.91 -6.98
N GLY A 237 38.60 -1.22 -8.27
CA GLY A 237 38.83 -2.56 -8.82
C GLY A 237 37.82 -3.60 -8.31
N LEU A 238 36.61 -3.16 -7.94
CA LEU A 238 35.55 -4.02 -7.42
C LEU A 238 34.52 -4.33 -8.51
N SER A 239 33.99 -5.55 -8.53
CA SER A 239 32.91 -5.96 -9.44
C SER A 239 31.55 -6.03 -8.76
N THR A 240 31.50 -6.16 -7.44
CA THR A 240 30.27 -6.25 -6.66
C THR A 240 30.36 -5.31 -5.45
N PRO A 241 29.55 -4.23 -5.40
CA PRO A 241 29.52 -3.34 -4.26
C PRO A 241 28.75 -3.94 -3.09
N THR A 242 29.13 -3.55 -1.88
CA THR A 242 28.31 -3.71 -0.67
C THR A 242 27.28 -2.58 -0.56
N GLU A 243 26.30 -2.75 0.33
CA GLU A 243 25.28 -1.72 0.62
C GLU A 243 25.91 -0.42 1.09
N ASP A 244 26.81 -0.48 2.09
CA ASP A 244 27.49 0.69 2.65
C ASP A 244 28.30 1.47 1.60
N GLN A 245 28.91 0.76 0.65
CA GLN A 245 29.68 1.37 -0.44
C GLN A 245 28.76 2.13 -1.41
N ILE A 246 27.60 1.58 -1.76
CA ILE A 246 26.62 2.31 -2.60
C ILE A 246 26.11 3.54 -1.84
N LEU A 247 25.79 3.41 -0.56
CA LEU A 247 25.32 4.52 0.27
C LEU A 247 26.37 5.64 0.39
N GLU A 248 27.67 5.31 0.41
CA GLU A 248 28.75 6.30 0.35
C GLU A 248 28.75 7.09 -0.97
N VAL A 249 28.62 6.39 -2.10
CA VAL A 249 28.52 7.03 -3.42
C VAL A 249 27.28 7.93 -3.49
N VAL A 250 26.13 7.44 -3.01
CA VAL A 250 24.87 8.20 -2.99
C VAL A 250 25.02 9.50 -2.19
N ARG A 251 25.51 9.42 -0.95
CA ARG A 251 25.72 10.58 -0.05
C ARG A 251 26.64 11.63 -0.66
N SER A 252 27.67 11.21 -1.39
CA SER A 252 28.66 12.12 -1.99
C SER A 252 28.19 12.81 -3.27
N ASN A 253 26.99 12.50 -3.77
CA ASN A 253 26.56 12.88 -5.13
C ASN A 253 25.13 13.45 -5.22
N TYR A 254 24.52 13.83 -4.09
CA TYR A 254 23.21 14.46 -4.04
C TYR A 254 23.16 15.85 -4.69
N ASP A 255 24.23 16.62 -4.52
CA ASP A 255 24.38 18.02 -4.96
C ASP A 255 24.16 18.22 -6.47
N SER A 256 24.56 17.24 -7.27
CA SER A 256 24.49 17.26 -8.72
C SER A 256 23.22 16.62 -9.29
N LEU A 257 22.36 16.03 -8.45
CA LEU A 257 21.11 15.40 -8.90
C LEU A 257 20.04 16.48 -9.12
N THR A 258 19.48 16.52 -10.32
CA THR A 258 18.34 17.39 -10.65
C THR A 258 17.09 16.57 -10.87
N LEU A 259 16.02 16.91 -10.14
CA LEU A 259 14.71 16.24 -10.23
C LEU A 259 13.63 17.20 -10.69
N LYS A 260 12.61 16.67 -11.36
CA LYS A 260 11.45 17.43 -11.79
C LYS A 260 10.48 17.58 -10.62
N LEU A 261 10.04 18.80 -10.34
CA LEU A 261 8.94 19.02 -9.40
C LEU A 261 7.65 18.45 -9.99
N GLN A 262 6.99 17.58 -9.23
CA GLN A 262 5.72 17.00 -9.60
C GLN A 262 4.63 17.56 -8.69
N ASP A 263 3.61 18.16 -9.31
CA ASP A 263 2.49 18.75 -8.60
C ASP A 263 1.47 17.69 -8.17
N SER A 264 0.67 18.04 -7.16
CA SER A 264 -0.49 17.27 -6.70
C SER A 264 -0.21 15.86 -6.19
N LEU A 265 1.05 15.51 -5.89
CA LEU A 265 1.40 14.22 -5.29
C LEU A 265 0.77 14.00 -3.91
N ASP A 266 0.48 15.08 -3.17
CA ASP A 266 -0.15 15.07 -1.85
C ASP A 266 -1.67 15.29 -1.91
N GLN A 267 -2.26 15.28 -3.10
CA GLN A 267 -3.69 15.43 -3.30
C GLN A 267 -4.35 14.06 -3.51
N TYR A 268 -5.50 13.89 -2.88
CA TYR A 268 -6.37 12.74 -3.10
C TYR A 268 -7.83 13.20 -3.11
N GLU A 269 -8.65 12.48 -3.86
CA GLU A 269 -10.10 12.66 -3.81
C GLU A 269 -10.63 12.18 -2.46
N ARG A 270 -11.31 13.05 -1.72
CA ARG A 270 -11.96 12.67 -0.46
C ARG A 270 -13.04 11.63 -0.71
N TYR A 271 -13.17 10.69 0.22
CA TYR A 271 -14.17 9.65 0.10
C TYR A 271 -15.58 10.25 0.11
N SER A 272 -16.37 9.87 -0.89
CA SER A 272 -17.80 10.10 -0.93
C SER A 272 -18.50 8.80 -1.27
N GLU A 273 -19.49 8.43 -0.45
CA GLU A 273 -20.33 7.26 -0.70
C GLU A 273 -21.11 7.42 -2.02
N LYS A 274 -21.72 8.59 -2.24
CA LYS A 274 -22.49 8.88 -3.46
C LYS A 274 -21.59 9.46 -4.54
N PRO A 275 -21.69 9.00 -5.81
CA PRO A 275 -22.57 7.93 -6.31
C PRO A 275 -21.95 6.52 -6.29
N ARG A 276 -20.67 6.39 -5.87
CA ARG A 276 -19.84 5.19 -6.15
C ARG A 276 -20.19 3.94 -5.34
N HIS A 277 -20.68 4.07 -4.11
CA HIS A 277 -20.86 2.95 -3.17
C HIS A 277 -22.29 2.75 -2.66
N SER A 278 -23.25 3.58 -3.05
CA SER A 278 -24.65 3.44 -2.62
C SER A 278 -25.22 2.04 -2.91
N ALA A 279 -24.95 1.51 -4.10
CA ALA A 279 -25.41 0.17 -4.50
C ALA A 279 -24.74 -0.94 -3.66
N PHE A 280 -23.45 -0.78 -3.37
CA PHE A 280 -22.69 -1.73 -2.55
C PHE A 280 -23.24 -1.81 -1.12
N PHE A 281 -23.45 -0.66 -0.45
CA PHE A 281 -24.03 -0.66 0.90
C PHE A 281 -25.47 -1.14 0.91
N THR A 282 -26.26 -0.77 -0.09
CA THR A 282 -27.64 -1.28 -0.23
C THR A 282 -27.67 -2.81 -0.32
N ALA A 283 -26.79 -3.40 -1.13
CA ALA A 283 -26.68 -4.86 -1.26
C ALA A 283 -26.22 -5.51 0.06
N MET A 284 -25.23 -4.92 0.73
CA MET A 284 -24.72 -5.42 2.01
C MET A 284 -25.79 -5.41 3.10
N VAL A 285 -26.53 -4.32 3.26
CA VAL A 285 -27.64 -4.22 4.23
C VAL A 285 -28.74 -5.23 3.93
N ARG A 286 -29.12 -5.39 2.65
CA ARG A 286 -30.11 -6.41 2.24
C ARG A 286 -29.64 -7.82 2.61
N ASN A 287 -28.37 -8.14 2.40
CA ASN A 287 -27.82 -9.44 2.77
C ASN A 287 -27.86 -9.67 4.28
N VAL A 288 -27.47 -8.67 5.09
CA VAL A 288 -27.56 -8.75 6.56
C VAL A 288 -29.00 -8.94 7.02
N VAL A 289 -29.96 -8.20 6.44
CA VAL A 289 -31.39 -8.34 6.78
C VAL A 289 -31.92 -9.73 6.42
N ASN A 290 -31.56 -10.24 5.24
CA ASN A 290 -32.01 -11.56 4.79
C ASN A 290 -31.41 -12.68 5.66
N ASP A 291 -30.11 -12.62 5.96
CA ASP A 291 -29.44 -13.58 6.83
C ASP A 291 -30.03 -13.56 8.25
N THR A 292 -30.21 -12.35 8.81
CA THR A 292 -30.85 -12.19 10.13
C THR A 292 -32.26 -12.78 10.14
N ARG A 293 -33.08 -12.52 9.09
CA ARG A 293 -34.44 -13.08 8.99
C ARG A 293 -34.45 -14.60 8.88
N GLN A 294 -33.49 -15.21 8.21
CA GLN A 294 -33.38 -16.67 8.07
C GLN A 294 -32.89 -17.34 9.36
N ASN A 295 -32.07 -16.63 10.15
CA ASN A 295 -31.46 -17.14 11.38
C ASN A 295 -32.25 -16.79 12.65
N ILE A 296 -33.33 -16.01 12.56
CA ILE A 296 -34.27 -15.81 13.66
C ILE A 296 -35.15 -17.06 13.76
N ASP A 297 -35.00 -17.82 14.85
CA ASP A 297 -35.88 -18.93 15.18
C ASP A 297 -37.22 -18.41 15.73
N PHE A 298 -38.17 -18.20 14.83
CA PHE A 298 -39.53 -17.82 15.18
C PHE A 298 -40.25 -18.88 16.03
N ALA A 299 -39.88 -20.16 15.94
CA ALA A 299 -40.50 -21.21 16.75
C ALA A 299 -40.12 -21.09 18.23
N SER A 300 -38.89 -20.67 18.54
CA SER A 300 -38.48 -20.40 19.92
C SER A 300 -39.21 -19.20 20.55
N LEU A 301 -39.45 -18.14 19.76
CA LEU A 301 -40.15 -16.93 20.18
C LEU A 301 -41.64 -17.18 20.42
N ASP A 302 -42.28 -17.97 19.55
CA ASP A 302 -43.68 -18.36 19.73
C ASP A 302 -43.85 -19.33 20.90
N LEU A 303 -42.92 -20.27 21.11
CA LEU A 303 -42.92 -21.14 22.29
C LEU A 303 -42.76 -20.34 23.59
N GLN A 304 -41.92 -19.31 23.60
CA GLN A 304 -41.73 -18.43 24.77
C GLN A 304 -42.98 -17.61 25.08
N LYS A 305 -43.68 -17.12 24.04
CA LYS A 305 -44.98 -16.45 24.19
C LYS A 305 -46.05 -17.40 24.72
N ILE A 306 -46.15 -18.60 24.17
CA ILE A 306 -47.12 -19.61 24.61
C ILE A 306 -46.84 -20.01 26.07
N LEU A 307 -45.56 -20.20 26.45
CA LEU A 307 -45.16 -20.49 27.83
C LEU A 307 -45.47 -19.33 28.80
N GLN A 308 -45.29 -18.07 28.36
CA GLN A 308 -45.69 -16.90 29.16
C GLN A 308 -47.21 -16.83 29.35
N GLU A 309 -47.99 -17.05 28.30
CA GLU A 309 -49.45 -17.10 28.38
C GLU A 309 -49.92 -18.23 29.32
N CYS A 310 -49.33 -19.43 29.22
CA CYS A 310 -49.64 -20.55 30.13
C CYS A 310 -49.21 -20.28 31.59
N SER A 311 -48.12 -19.55 31.82
CA SER A 311 -47.68 -19.19 33.18
C SER A 311 -48.60 -18.18 33.88
N SER A 312 -49.37 -17.41 33.12
CA SER A 312 -50.38 -16.48 33.65
C SER A 312 -51.72 -17.13 34.01
N ILE A 313 -51.88 -18.43 33.70
CA ILE A 313 -53.09 -19.23 33.96
C ILE A 313 -52.96 -20.07 35.24
N SER A 314 -51.85 -19.93 36.00
CA SER A 314 -51.61 -20.64 37.27
C SER A 314 -51.98 -19.81 38.50
#